data_AF-A0A150AUT5-F1
#
_entry.id   AF-A0A150AUT5-F1
#
_cell.length_a   1.000
_cell.length_b   1.000
_cell.length_c   1.000
_cell.angle_alpha   90.00
_cell.angle_beta   90.00
_cell.angle_gamma   90.00
#
_symmetry.space_group_name_H-M   'P 1'
#
loop_
_entity.id
_entity.type
_entity.pdbx_description
1 polymer ?
#
loop_
_entity_poly.entity_id
_entity_poly.type
_entity_poly.pdbx_seq_one_letter_code
_entity_poly.pdbx_strand_id
1 'polypeptide(L)'
;MSFLVSEVKAPKNYDGSLYIRQTAEEIFLLFETRWSPDEHWFQEACEKFPTLEIELIHVEENEGIAGRMWNDGGNVKSILAYRDEDRHAYNQIVYS
;
A
#
# COMPACT_ATOMS: atom_id res chain seq x y z
N MET A 1 8.32 15.43 -20.46
CA MET A 1 9.56 14.84 -19.89
C MET A 1 9.11 13.58 -19.18
N SER A 2 9.35 12.40 -19.77
CA SER A 2 8.86 11.11 -19.26
C SER A 2 9.96 10.42 -18.47
N PHE A 3 9.75 10.19 -17.18
CA PHE A 3 10.65 9.39 -16.36
C PHE A 3 10.21 7.93 -16.45
N LEU A 4 11.04 7.08 -17.06
CA LEU A 4 10.91 5.63 -16.96
C LEU A 4 11.47 5.23 -15.59
N VAL A 5 10.58 4.94 -14.63
CA VAL A 5 10.97 4.23 -13.40
C VAL A 5 11.29 2.80 -13.84
N SER A 6 12.58 2.53 -14.04
CA SER A 6 13.05 1.27 -14.64
C SER A 6 13.14 0.10 -13.66
N GLU A 7 12.93 0.34 -12.36
CA GLU A 7 13.03 -0.73 -11.36
C GLU A 7 12.20 -0.38 -10.13
N VAL A 8 11.05 -1.05 -9.97
CA VAL A 8 10.34 -1.10 -8.69
C VAL A 8 10.87 -2.33 -7.95
N LYS A 9 11.66 -2.13 -6.91
CA LYS A 9 12.14 -3.24 -6.06
C LYS A 9 11.06 -3.56 -5.02
N ALA A 10 10.67 -4.82 -4.94
CA ALA A 10 9.79 -5.30 -3.89
C ALA A 10 10.43 -5.09 -2.50
N PRO A 11 9.64 -4.96 -1.41
CA PRO A 11 10.15 -4.85 -0.05
C PRO A 11 11.05 -6.05 0.33
N LYS A 12 12.01 -5.84 1.25
CA LYS A 12 13.01 -6.87 1.63
C LYS A 12 12.41 -8.17 2.19
N ASN A 13 11.16 -8.15 2.66
CA ASN A 13 10.45 -9.28 3.25
C ASN A 13 9.51 -10.01 2.27
N TYR A 14 9.69 -9.78 0.97
CA TYR A 14 8.90 -10.41 -0.08
C TYR A 14 9.27 -11.90 -0.27
N ASP A 15 8.27 -12.77 -0.16
CA ASP A 15 8.36 -14.24 -0.30
C ASP A 15 7.32 -14.79 -1.30
N GLY A 16 6.50 -13.91 -1.88
CA GLY A 16 5.28 -14.30 -2.61
C GLY A 16 5.33 -14.09 -4.12
N SER A 17 4.16 -13.98 -4.74
CA SER A 17 3.99 -13.55 -6.13
C SER A 17 3.85 -12.03 -6.21
N LEU A 18 4.45 -11.38 -7.22
CA LEU A 18 4.39 -9.94 -7.45
C LEU A 18 3.63 -9.73 -8.75
N TYR A 19 2.50 -9.03 -8.65
CA TYR A 19 1.75 -8.56 -9.79
C TYR A 19 1.99 -7.07 -9.98
N ILE A 20 2.40 -6.71 -11.19
CA ILE A 20 2.67 -5.32 -11.59
C ILE A 20 1.76 -4.98 -12.75
N ARG A 21 1.00 -3.89 -12.61
CA ARG A 21 0.29 -3.25 -13.72
C ARG A 21 0.76 -1.80 -13.81
N GLN A 22 1.22 -1.40 -14.97
CA GLN A 22 1.70 -0.04 -15.21
C GLN A 22 0.94 0.59 -16.37
N THR A 23 0.51 1.83 -16.18
CA THR A 23 0.00 2.72 -17.23
C THR A 23 0.93 3.93 -17.35
N ALA A 24 0.57 4.89 -18.20
CA ALA A 24 1.32 6.15 -18.29
C ALA A 24 1.16 7.04 -17.04
N GLU A 25 0.11 6.81 -16.24
CA GLU A 25 -0.30 7.67 -15.12
C GLU A 25 -0.21 6.95 -13.77
N GLU A 26 -0.17 5.62 -13.77
CA GLU A 26 -0.31 4.80 -12.56
C GLU A 26 0.64 3.60 -12.58
N ILE A 27 1.16 3.25 -11.40
CA ILE A 27 1.86 1.99 -11.15
C ILE A 27 1.14 1.28 -10.01
N PHE A 28 0.57 0.11 -10.30
CA PHE A 28 -0.09 -0.75 -9.32
C PHE A 28 0.77 -1.97 -9.02
N LEU A 29 0.98 -2.22 -7.73
CA LEU A 29 1.81 -3.32 -7.21
C LEU A 29 0.96 -4.12 -6.22
N LEU A 30 0.86 -5.42 -6.45
CA LEU A 30 0.23 -6.36 -5.52
C LEU A 30 1.25 -7.44 -5.17
N PHE A 31 1.49 -7.64 -3.88
CA PHE A 31 2.43 -8.61 -3.37
C PHE A 31 2.00 -9.11 -1.99
N GLU A 32 2.39 -10.33 -1.67
CA GLU A 32 2.18 -10.92 -0.33
C GLU A 32 3.38 -10.63 0.56
N THR A 33 3.12 -10.31 1.84
CA THR A 33 4.15 -10.18 2.88
C THR A 33 3.88 -11.19 3.98
N ARG A 34 4.93 -11.56 4.76
CA ARG A 34 4.76 -12.60 5.77
C ARG A 34 3.83 -12.20 6.90
N TRP A 35 3.86 -10.96 7.42
CA TRP A 35 3.12 -10.58 8.66
C TRP A 35 2.60 -9.14 8.76
N SER A 36 3.10 -8.19 7.97
CA SER A 36 2.65 -6.78 8.01
C SER A 36 3.22 -6.03 6.80
N PRO A 37 2.56 -4.98 6.28
CA PRO A 37 3.19 -4.07 5.34
C PRO A 37 4.42 -3.42 5.97
N ASP A 38 5.46 -3.21 5.16
CA ASP A 38 6.66 -2.50 5.59
C ASP A 38 6.36 -0.99 5.70
N GLU A 39 5.79 -0.59 6.85
CA GLU A 39 5.41 0.81 7.13
C GLU A 39 6.60 1.77 6.98
N HIS A 40 7.82 1.32 7.31
CA HIS A 40 9.03 2.13 7.22
C HIS A 40 9.35 2.47 5.77
N TRP A 41 9.27 1.47 4.87
CA TRP A 41 9.45 1.70 3.44
C TRP A 41 8.41 2.69 2.89
N PHE A 42 7.15 2.55 3.29
CA PHE A 42 6.09 3.44 2.84
C PHE A 42 6.32 4.88 3.32
N GLN A 43 6.75 5.04 4.56
CA GLN A 43 7.11 6.34 5.13
C GLN A 43 8.27 6.99 4.35
N GLU A 44 9.36 6.26 4.11
CA GLU A 44 10.50 6.75 3.31
C GLU A 44 10.06 7.17 1.90
N ALA A 45 9.14 6.42 1.27
CA ALA A 45 8.61 6.76 -0.04
C ALA A 45 7.80 8.07 -0.02
N CYS A 46 6.96 8.28 1.00
CA CYS A 46 6.18 9.51 1.17
C CYS A 46 7.09 10.72 1.40
N GLU A 47 8.07 10.60 2.29
CA GLU A 47 9.03 11.68 2.59
C GLU A 47 9.86 12.08 1.35
N LYS A 48 10.25 11.09 0.54
CA LYS A 48 11.04 11.31 -0.67
C LYS A 48 10.22 11.89 -1.83
N PHE A 49 8.95 11.52 -1.92
CA PHE A 49 8.05 11.92 -3.01
C PHE A 49 6.76 12.55 -2.46
N PRO A 50 6.84 13.71 -1.79
CA PRO A 50 5.70 14.28 -1.04
C PRO A 50 4.53 14.71 -1.92
N THR A 51 4.74 14.92 -3.22
CA THR A 51 3.70 15.30 -4.18
C THR A 51 3.13 14.13 -4.97
N LEU A 52 3.68 12.92 -4.80
CA LEU A 52 3.17 11.74 -5.49
C LEU A 52 2.00 11.16 -4.69
N GLU A 53 0.90 10.86 -5.38
CA GLU A 53 -0.19 10.09 -4.79
C GLU A 53 0.28 8.64 -4.63
N ILE A 54 0.54 8.24 -3.39
CA ILE A 54 0.98 6.88 -3.04
C ILE A 54 -0.02 6.34 -2.03
N GLU A 55 -0.47 5.12 -2.27
CA GLU A 55 -1.39 4.40 -1.40
C GLU A 55 -0.89 2.98 -1.17
N LEU A 56 -1.09 2.48 0.05
CA LEU A 56 -0.85 1.10 0.43
C LEU A 56 -2.08 0.56 1.13
N ILE A 57 -2.60 -0.54 0.60
CA ILE A 57 -3.73 -1.29 1.16
C ILE A 57 -3.21 -2.63 1.65
N HIS A 58 -3.58 -2.99 2.87
CA HIS A 58 -3.24 -4.24 3.51
C HIS A 58 -4.52 -4.93 3.97
N VAL A 59 -4.65 -6.22 3.65
CA VAL A 59 -5.83 -7.03 4.02
C VAL A 59 -5.35 -8.37 4.55
N GLU A 60 -5.73 -8.68 5.78
CA GLU A 60 -5.56 -9.99 6.43
C GLU A 60 -6.95 -10.60 6.61
N GLU A 61 -7.44 -11.31 5.58
CA GLU A 61 -8.81 -11.83 5.55
C GLU A 61 -9.10 -12.84 6.67
N ASN A 62 -8.08 -13.64 7.02
CA ASN A 62 -8.16 -14.68 8.05
C ASN A 62 -8.38 -14.06 9.44
N GLU A 63 -7.68 -12.96 9.73
CA GLU A 63 -7.78 -12.23 11.00
C GLU A 63 -8.90 -11.17 10.98
N GLY A 64 -9.48 -10.90 9.82
CA GLY A 64 -10.50 -9.86 9.65
C GLY A 64 -9.95 -8.46 9.86
N ILE A 65 -8.70 -8.20 9.46
CA ILE A 65 -8.02 -6.91 9.62
C ILE A 65 -7.80 -6.29 8.24
N ALA A 66 -8.07 -4.99 8.10
CA ALA A 66 -7.75 -4.24 6.90
C ALA A 66 -7.16 -2.88 7.26
N GLY A 67 -6.11 -2.47 6.56
CA GLY A 67 -5.43 -1.20 6.77
C GLY A 67 -5.25 -0.46 5.45
N ARG A 68 -5.34 0.87 5.50
CA ARG A 68 -5.06 1.75 4.37
C ARG A 68 -4.13 2.85 4.83
N MET A 69 -3.06 3.09 4.08
CA MET A 69 -2.12 4.18 4.26
C MET A 69 -2.02 5.01 2.99
N TRP A 70 -1.90 6.33 3.12
CA TRP A 70 -1.73 7.21 1.96
C TRP A 70 -0.80 8.38 2.28
N ASN A 71 -0.16 8.90 1.23
CA ASN A 71 0.69 10.08 1.29
C ASN A 71 -0.16 11.37 1.30
N ASP A 72 0.02 12.19 2.32
CA ASP A 72 -0.57 13.53 2.46
C ASP A 72 0.55 14.57 2.58
N GLY A 73 1.07 15.00 1.43
CA GLY A 73 2.11 16.03 1.35
C GLY A 73 3.44 15.62 2.00
N GLY A 74 3.80 14.33 1.95
CA GLY A 74 4.98 13.77 2.60
C GLY A 74 4.72 13.21 4.00
N ASN A 75 3.49 13.29 4.50
CA ASN A 75 3.10 12.69 5.77
C ASN A 75 2.26 11.44 5.52
N VAL A 76 2.53 10.39 6.27
CA VAL A 76 1.69 9.18 6.23
C VAL A 76 0.41 9.41 7.03
N LYS A 77 -0.72 9.17 6.39
CA LYS A 77 -2.02 9.00 7.05
C LYS A 77 -2.39 7.53 6.98
N SER A 78 -3.08 7.05 8.02
CA SER A 78 -3.50 5.65 8.09
C SER A 78 -4.85 5.47 8.74
N ILE A 79 -5.53 4.41 8.36
CA ILE A 79 -6.71 3.87 9.03
C ILE A 79 -6.55 2.35 9.14
N LEU A 80 -6.93 1.79 10.28
CA LEU A 80 -7.02 0.36 10.54
C LEU A 80 -8.46 0.04 10.90
N ALA A 81 -9.02 -1.02 10.33
CA ALA A 81 -10.37 -1.46 10.58
C ALA A 81 -10.42 -2.96 10.81
N TYR A 82 -11.28 -3.37 11.75
CA TYR A 82 -11.55 -4.77 12.05
C TYR A 82 -12.94 -5.13 11.51
N ARG A 83 -13.06 -6.29 10.86
CA ARG A 83 -14.29 -6.76 10.21
C ARG A 83 -15.49 -6.78 11.16
N ASP A 84 -15.23 -7.15 12.42
CA ASP A 84 -16.27 -7.37 13.42
C ASP A 84 -16.57 -6.12 14.27
N GLU A 85 -15.62 -5.18 14.39
CA GLU A 85 -15.78 -3.94 15.17
C GLU A 85 -16.20 -2.76 14.29
N ASP A 86 -15.59 -2.64 13.11
CA ASP A 86 -15.72 -1.50 12.20
C ASP A 86 -16.08 -1.96 10.77
N ARG A 87 -17.07 -2.84 10.65
CA ARG A 87 -17.46 -3.51 9.39
C ARG A 87 -17.59 -2.58 8.18
N HIS A 88 -18.11 -1.36 8.39
CA HIS A 88 -18.25 -0.38 7.32
C HIS A 88 -16.89 0.09 6.80
N ALA A 89 -15.97 0.48 7.69
CA ALA A 89 -14.62 0.90 7.34
C ALA A 89 -13.82 -0.27 6.75
N TYR A 90 -13.95 -1.47 7.32
CA TYR A 90 -13.33 -2.69 6.78
C TYR A 90 -13.72 -2.94 5.32
N ASN A 91 -15.03 -2.92 5.02
CA ASN A 91 -15.50 -3.13 3.65
C ASN A 91 -15.05 -2.01 2.69
N GLN A 92 -14.98 -0.77 3.15
CA GLN A 92 -14.49 0.33 2.31
C GLN A 92 -13.01 0.16 1.92
N ILE A 93 -12.19 -0.42 2.79
CA ILE A 93 -10.77 -0.68 2.50
C ILE A 93 -10.60 -1.89 1.59
N VAL A 94 -11.35 -2.98 1.82
CA VAL A 94 -11.20 -4.22 1.05
C VAL A 94 -11.70 -4.11 -0.38
N TYR A 95 -12.70 -3.26 -0.64
CA TYR A 95 -13.35 -3.13 -1.95
C TYR A 95 -13.09 -1.78 -2.65
N SER A 96 -12.03 -1.05 -2.25
CA SER A 96 -11.63 0.21 -2.90
C SER A 96 -11.02 0.02 -4.28
#